data_AF-A0AAE1NJP1-F1
#
_entry.id   AF-A0AAE1NJP1-F1
#
_cell.length_a   1.000
_cell.length_b   1.000
_cell.length_c   1.000
_cell.angle_alpha   90.00
_cell.angle_beta   90.00
_cell.angle_gamma   90.00
#
_symmetry.space_group_name_H-M   'P 1'
#
loop_
_entity.id
_entity.type
_entity.pdbx_description
1 polymer ?
#
loop_
_entity_poly.entity_id
_entity_poly.type
_entity_poly.pdbx_seq_one_letter_code
_entity_poly.pdbx_strand_id
1 'polypeptide(L)'
;MSDVDLSLSQLLASYDSAPARSKPPQSQRDRGMVMPGQSGRSFDIIRQIVGNVVNIFNKRASPCTAPCDGMVLKMHYQWTFWVLLGGFSAIWYSWYHRDVITCASHFNAETQVRLDYINICLSYPFVEGAGEDIGEGEVGQRRYLFFYRWVHWALLLLAAFYYIPRKLSKTSENSKVKKLIEDLAVNAHRYDGLERELVERTAKYIAFNLKTHNGLYYKYVTCNLVALMVDIFTFHFLDFVFQGRFLRYGFQAFPFNRDPQHFTDYMSEMFPPFADCELHNEVQLTNKRIERLGCHLTVMELYEKIFLVLWLWLIMMTTITAGYLIFLALMWFPRPRLLMLRVAKPVSAKDTIRNTICSIVSTCKIGDVYLLYRLKQHFSHARYYELLTRLSDPDFLRTMLDSVAIDHHHGHNKGAAPDLRQRKPNPKSPGKFQDVLFGTPGEGGYLPNSSILVE
;
A
#
# COMPACT_ATOMS: atom_id res chain seq x y z
N MET A 1 -41.40 -76.05 -12.50
CA MET A 1 -41.35 -74.68 -11.96
C MET A 1 -40.58 -73.89 -13.00
N SER A 2 -41.33 -73.29 -13.90
CA SER A 2 -40.98 -73.14 -15.32
C SER A 2 -40.55 -71.70 -15.59
N ASP A 3 -39.47 -71.56 -16.34
CA ASP A 3 -39.01 -70.33 -16.98
C ASP A 3 -40.07 -69.73 -17.93
N VAL A 4 -39.96 -68.42 -18.18
CA VAL A 4 -39.90 -67.75 -19.50
C VAL A 4 -40.57 -66.36 -19.46
N ASP A 5 -39.74 -65.35 -19.69
CA ASP A 5 -40.07 -63.99 -20.14
C ASP A 5 -41.09 -63.97 -21.29
N LEU A 6 -42.06 -63.05 -21.27
CA LEU A 6 -42.48 -62.20 -22.40
C LEU A 6 -43.87 -61.60 -22.12
N SER A 7 -43.94 -60.27 -21.98
CA SER A 7 -44.89 -59.40 -22.71
C SER A 7 -44.94 -57.99 -22.11
N LEU A 8 -43.81 -57.29 -22.28
CA LEU A 8 -43.66 -55.84 -22.14
C LEU A 8 -44.38 -55.08 -23.28
N SER A 9 -45.55 -55.54 -23.73
CA SER A 9 -46.22 -55.10 -24.97
C SER A 9 -47.74 -54.91 -24.85
N GLN A 10 -48.30 -54.89 -23.64
CA GLN A 10 -49.77 -54.81 -23.44
C GLN A 10 -50.30 -53.69 -22.53
N LEU A 11 -49.47 -52.73 -22.10
CA LEU A 11 -49.96 -51.61 -21.27
C LEU A 11 -49.62 -50.20 -21.82
N LEU A 12 -49.32 -50.08 -23.11
CA LEU A 12 -49.08 -48.80 -23.81
C LEU A 12 -50.11 -48.46 -24.91
N ALA A 13 -51.35 -48.92 -24.79
CA ALA A 13 -52.40 -48.49 -25.72
C ALA A 13 -53.79 -48.59 -25.08
N SER A 14 -54.21 -47.51 -24.42
CA SER A 14 -55.62 -47.05 -24.32
C SER A 14 -55.75 -46.14 -23.10
N TYR A 15 -55.64 -44.82 -23.29
CA TYR A 15 -56.70 -43.88 -22.89
C TYR A 15 -56.29 -42.45 -23.24
N ASP A 16 -56.57 -42.06 -24.48
CA ASP A 16 -56.66 -40.67 -24.92
C ASP A 16 -58.16 -40.31 -24.89
N SER A 17 -58.58 -39.41 -24.01
CA SER A 17 -59.81 -38.60 -24.16
C SER A 17 -59.98 -37.62 -22.99
N ALA A 18 -59.74 -36.33 -23.28
CA ALA A 18 -60.17 -35.19 -22.46
C ALA A 18 -61.68 -34.92 -22.66
N PRO A 19 -62.36 -34.16 -21.76
CA PRO A 19 -62.34 -32.69 -21.90
C PRO A 19 -62.41 -31.84 -20.59
N ALA A 20 -62.13 -30.56 -20.79
CA ALA A 20 -62.02 -29.37 -19.93
C ALA A 20 -62.98 -29.16 -18.73
N ARG A 21 -62.46 -28.61 -17.61
CA ARG A 21 -63.14 -27.57 -16.78
C ARG A 21 -62.26 -26.84 -15.74
N SER A 22 -62.24 -25.50 -15.85
CA SER A 22 -62.18 -24.40 -14.83
C SER A 22 -61.24 -24.43 -13.60
N LYS A 23 -60.37 -23.41 -13.49
CA LYS A 23 -59.62 -22.96 -12.29
C LYS A 23 -60.49 -22.17 -11.29
N PRO A 24 -60.19 -22.18 -9.96
CA PRO A 24 -60.61 -21.15 -9.02
C PRO A 24 -59.45 -20.18 -8.62
N PRO A 25 -59.75 -19.01 -8.02
CA PRO A 25 -58.84 -17.85 -7.98
C PRO A 25 -58.00 -17.73 -6.70
N GLN A 26 -56.81 -17.14 -6.83
CA GLN A 26 -55.94 -16.72 -5.73
C GLN A 26 -56.34 -15.33 -5.19
N SER A 27 -56.44 -15.22 -3.86
CA SER A 27 -56.78 -13.99 -3.14
C SER A 27 -55.62 -12.99 -3.08
N GLN A 28 -55.94 -11.71 -3.30
CA GLN A 28 -55.10 -10.55 -3.04
C GLN A 28 -54.72 -10.41 -1.56
N ARG A 29 -53.45 -10.09 -1.28
CA ARG A 29 -53.05 -9.36 -0.06
C ARG A 29 -51.86 -8.44 -0.33
N ASP A 30 -52.15 -7.14 -0.17
CA ASP A 30 -51.33 -5.99 0.23
C ASP A 30 -49.98 -5.67 -0.45
N ARG A 31 -50.02 -4.58 -1.22
CA ARG A 31 -48.87 -3.75 -1.60
C ARG A 31 -48.32 -3.04 -0.36
N GLY A 32 -47.22 -3.54 0.18
CA GLY A 32 -46.31 -2.76 1.01
C GLY A 32 -45.39 -1.91 0.12
N MET A 33 -45.32 -0.60 0.39
CA MET A 33 -44.39 0.33 -0.25
C MET A 33 -42.94 -0.14 -0.08
N VAL A 34 -42.29 -0.50 -1.19
CA VAL A 34 -40.84 -0.69 -1.26
C VAL A 34 -40.21 0.69 -1.46
N MET A 35 -39.46 1.15 -0.45
CA MET A 35 -38.58 2.31 -0.59
C MET A 35 -37.42 1.98 -1.55
N PRO A 36 -37.08 2.85 -2.50
CA PRO A 36 -36.03 2.55 -3.47
C PRO A 36 -34.63 2.83 -2.89
N GLY A 37 -33.71 1.90 -3.13
CA GLY A 37 -32.30 2.24 -3.37
C GLY A 37 -31.39 2.40 -2.15
N GLN A 38 -30.68 1.32 -1.81
CA GLN A 38 -29.32 1.44 -1.24
C GLN A 38 -28.44 0.23 -1.58
N SER A 39 -29.02 -0.97 -1.75
CA SER A 39 -28.26 -2.18 -2.09
C SER A 39 -27.60 -2.11 -3.48
N GLY A 40 -28.33 -1.70 -4.53
CA GLY A 40 -27.80 -1.68 -5.90
C GLY A 40 -26.64 -0.70 -6.15
N ARG A 41 -26.70 0.52 -5.57
CA ARG A 41 -25.62 1.52 -5.74
C ARG A 41 -24.32 1.11 -5.06
N SER A 42 -24.39 0.47 -3.89
CA SER A 42 -23.18 -0.01 -3.21
C SER A 42 -22.48 -1.11 -4.00
N PHE A 43 -23.22 -2.05 -4.59
CA PHE A 43 -22.63 -3.10 -5.43
C PHE A 43 -22.00 -2.55 -6.72
N ASP A 44 -22.62 -1.56 -7.38
CA ASP A 44 -22.06 -0.94 -8.58
C ASP A 44 -20.81 -0.10 -8.28
N ILE A 45 -20.80 0.61 -7.15
CA ILE A 45 -19.61 1.35 -6.68
C ILE A 45 -18.49 0.37 -6.34
N ILE A 46 -18.79 -0.72 -5.65
CA ILE A 46 -17.81 -1.77 -5.33
C ILE A 46 -17.27 -2.40 -6.63
N ARG A 47 -18.12 -2.68 -7.62
CA ARG A 47 -17.69 -3.23 -8.91
C ARG A 47 -16.83 -2.25 -9.70
N GLN A 48 -17.11 -0.95 -9.64
CA GLN A 48 -16.27 0.09 -10.25
C GLN A 48 -14.93 0.25 -9.51
N ILE A 49 -14.93 0.21 -8.18
CA ILE A 49 -13.70 0.24 -7.37
C ILE A 49 -12.87 -1.01 -7.65
N VAL A 50 -13.47 -2.20 -7.62
CA VAL A 50 -12.80 -3.46 -7.96
C VAL A 50 -12.30 -3.44 -9.40
N GLY A 51 -13.06 -2.92 -10.36
CA GLY A 51 -12.62 -2.75 -11.75
C GLY A 51 -11.42 -1.82 -11.89
N ASN A 52 -11.40 -0.71 -11.15
CA ASN A 52 -10.29 0.23 -11.11
C ASN A 52 -9.07 -0.35 -10.39
N VAL A 53 -9.28 -1.10 -9.30
CA VAL A 53 -8.23 -1.81 -8.54
C VAL A 53 -7.62 -2.89 -9.43
N VAL A 54 -8.43 -3.73 -10.06
CA VAL A 54 -7.99 -4.77 -11.00
C VAL A 54 -7.28 -4.14 -12.20
N ASN A 55 -7.72 -3.01 -12.74
CA ASN A 55 -6.97 -2.28 -13.76
C ASN A 55 -5.65 -1.68 -13.26
N ILE A 56 -5.53 -1.35 -11.97
CA ILE A 56 -4.27 -0.92 -11.35
C ILE A 56 -3.32 -2.12 -11.16
N PHE A 57 -3.85 -3.30 -10.81
CA PHE A 57 -3.09 -4.55 -10.72
C PHE A 57 -2.70 -5.09 -12.10
N ASN A 58 -3.56 -4.92 -13.12
CA ASN A 58 -3.33 -5.32 -14.51
C ASN A 58 -2.57 -4.28 -15.33
N LYS A 59 -2.41 -3.04 -14.84
CA LYS A 59 -1.42 -2.11 -15.39
C LYS A 59 -0.07 -2.78 -15.20
N ARG A 60 0.50 -3.30 -16.29
CA ARG A 60 1.89 -3.76 -16.36
C ARG A 60 2.73 -2.79 -15.55
N ALA A 61 3.35 -3.29 -14.49
CA ALA A 61 4.28 -2.50 -13.69
C ALA A 61 5.21 -1.79 -14.67
N SER A 62 5.33 -0.46 -14.57
CA SER A 62 6.33 0.26 -15.37
C SER A 62 7.65 -0.50 -15.23
N PRO A 63 8.27 -0.94 -16.34
CA PRO A 63 9.41 -1.87 -16.29
C PRO A 63 10.63 -1.27 -15.56
N CYS A 64 10.60 0.03 -15.28
CA CYS A 64 11.70 0.76 -14.70
C CYS A 64 11.34 1.23 -13.29
N THR A 65 11.98 0.60 -12.30
CA THR A 65 12.09 1.20 -10.97
C THR A 65 12.99 2.41 -11.05
N ALA A 66 12.55 3.53 -10.49
CA ALA A 66 13.44 4.67 -10.35
C ALA A 66 14.70 4.28 -9.57
N PRO A 67 15.83 5.00 -9.72
CA PRO A 67 17.07 4.66 -9.01
C PRO A 67 16.87 4.59 -7.49
N CYS A 68 16.01 5.47 -6.95
CA CYS A 68 15.65 5.51 -5.53
C CYS A 68 14.45 4.63 -5.15
N ASP A 69 13.89 3.87 -6.09
CA ASP A 69 12.72 3.02 -5.88
C ASP A 69 13.16 1.55 -5.72
N GLY A 70 13.28 1.12 -4.46
CA GLY A 70 13.66 -0.24 -4.09
C GLY A 70 12.44 -1.14 -3.89
N MET A 71 12.65 -2.46 -3.91
CA MET A 71 11.59 -3.44 -3.61
C MET A 71 10.96 -3.18 -2.23
N VAL A 72 11.78 -2.89 -1.23
CA VAL A 72 11.31 -2.56 0.13
C VAL A 72 10.37 -1.36 0.11
N LEU A 73 10.74 -0.27 -0.58
CA LEU A 73 9.90 0.92 -0.64
C LEU A 73 8.54 0.64 -1.32
N LYS A 74 8.53 -0.22 -2.35
CA LYS A 74 7.29 -0.70 -2.98
C LYS A 74 6.39 -1.47 -2.03
N MET A 75 6.95 -2.32 -1.17
CA MET A 75 6.19 -3.05 -0.16
C MET A 75 5.45 -2.09 0.79
N HIS A 76 5.99 -0.90 1.06
CA HIS A 76 5.33 0.12 1.89
C HIS A 76 4.19 0.80 1.14
N TYR A 77 4.52 1.54 0.08
CA TYR A 77 3.53 2.42 -0.55
C TYR A 77 2.51 1.67 -1.40
N GLN A 78 2.81 0.44 -1.85
CA GLN A 78 1.92 -0.35 -2.68
C GLN A 78 1.22 -1.39 -1.81
N TRP A 79 1.95 -2.33 -1.21
CA TRP A 79 1.32 -3.47 -0.53
C TRP A 79 0.70 -3.07 0.80
N THR A 80 1.46 -2.38 1.66
CA THR A 80 0.93 -1.95 2.98
C THR A 80 -0.20 -0.94 2.83
N PHE A 81 -0.14 -0.06 1.83
CA PHE A 81 -1.26 0.81 1.47
C PHE A 81 -2.54 0.03 1.16
N TRP A 82 -2.46 -1.03 0.33
CA TRP A 82 -3.61 -1.88 0.03
C TRP A 82 -4.10 -2.68 1.23
N VAL A 83 -3.20 -3.16 2.10
CA VAL A 83 -3.57 -3.85 3.35
C VAL A 83 -4.34 -2.92 4.27
N LEU A 84 -3.86 -1.69 4.48
CA LEU A 84 -4.53 -0.69 5.32
C LEU A 84 -5.87 -0.23 4.71
N LEU A 85 -5.93 -0.03 3.39
CA LEU A 85 -7.18 0.32 2.70
C LEU A 85 -8.19 -0.83 2.72
N GLY A 86 -7.71 -2.07 2.62
CA GLY A 86 -8.50 -3.28 2.80
C GLY A 86 -9.07 -3.38 4.21
N GLY A 87 -8.24 -3.13 5.23
CA GLY A 87 -8.67 -3.07 6.63
C GLY A 87 -9.71 -1.96 6.89
N PHE A 88 -9.48 -0.75 6.36
CA PHE A 88 -10.45 0.34 6.40
C PHE A 88 -11.79 -0.08 5.79
N SER A 89 -11.77 -0.65 4.58
CA SER A 89 -12.98 -1.06 3.87
C SER A 89 -13.71 -2.19 4.59
N ALA A 90 -12.98 -3.19 5.08
CA ALA A 90 -13.56 -4.31 5.81
C ALA A 90 -14.30 -3.86 7.08
N ILE A 91 -13.73 -2.90 7.81
CA ILE A 91 -14.36 -2.31 8.99
C ILE A 91 -15.52 -1.39 8.62
N TRP A 92 -15.33 -0.50 7.65
CA TRP A 92 -16.34 0.48 7.25
C TRP A 92 -17.63 -0.17 6.72
N TYR A 93 -17.49 -1.22 5.91
CA TYR A 93 -18.63 -1.95 5.35
C TYR A 93 -19.17 -3.05 6.27
N SER A 94 -18.57 -3.27 7.44
CA SER A 94 -18.93 -4.36 8.36
C SER A 94 -19.14 -5.68 7.62
N TRP A 95 -18.15 -6.10 6.81
CA TRP A 95 -18.30 -7.18 5.82
C TRP A 95 -18.89 -8.50 6.39
N TYR A 96 -18.70 -8.74 7.69
CA TYR A 96 -19.08 -9.99 8.36
C TYR A 96 -20.38 -9.92 9.18
N HIS A 97 -20.82 -8.75 9.66
CA HIS A 97 -21.97 -8.63 10.58
C HIS A 97 -23.00 -7.60 10.09
N ARG A 98 -24.29 -7.96 10.17
CA ARG A 98 -25.40 -7.05 9.84
C ARG A 98 -25.62 -5.96 10.88
N ASP A 99 -25.49 -6.31 12.15
CA ASP A 99 -25.69 -5.40 13.27
C ASP A 99 -24.36 -5.15 13.99
N VAL A 100 -24.05 -3.88 14.27
CA VAL A 100 -22.78 -3.43 14.87
C VAL A 100 -22.74 -3.70 16.39
N ILE A 101 -23.89 -3.61 17.04
CA ILE A 101 -24.07 -3.75 18.48
C ILE A 101 -25.47 -4.31 18.75
N THR A 102 -25.56 -5.25 19.68
CA THR A 102 -26.83 -5.80 20.16
C THR A 102 -26.86 -5.71 21.68
N CYS A 103 -27.74 -4.88 22.23
CA CYS A 103 -27.86 -4.67 23.67
C CYS A 103 -29.12 -5.33 24.23
N ALA A 104 -29.03 -5.88 25.43
CA ALA A 104 -30.13 -6.43 26.19
C ALA A 104 -30.22 -5.76 27.56
N SER A 105 -31.45 -5.60 28.05
CA SER A 105 -31.70 -5.16 29.42
C SER A 105 -31.65 -6.35 30.38
N HIS A 106 -31.23 -6.10 31.61
CA HIS A 106 -30.92 -7.11 32.63
C HIS A 106 -32.04 -8.12 32.94
N PHE A 107 -33.30 -7.81 32.57
CA PHE A 107 -34.49 -8.63 32.88
C PHE A 107 -35.32 -9.04 31.66
N ASN A 108 -35.00 -8.56 30.46
CA ASN A 108 -35.80 -8.87 29.27
C ASN A 108 -34.95 -8.85 27.99
N ALA A 109 -34.60 -10.05 27.52
CA ALA A 109 -33.88 -10.26 26.26
C ALA A 109 -34.82 -10.23 25.03
N GLU A 110 -36.14 -10.31 25.23
CA GLU A 110 -37.11 -10.37 24.14
C GLU A 110 -37.48 -8.97 23.60
N THR A 111 -37.32 -7.93 24.41
CA THR A 111 -37.63 -6.55 24.00
C THR A 111 -36.42 -5.89 23.34
N GLN A 112 -36.57 -5.48 22.08
CA GLN A 112 -35.55 -4.69 21.39
C GLN A 112 -35.35 -3.35 22.10
N VAL A 113 -34.11 -3.07 22.51
CA VAL A 113 -33.73 -1.80 23.14
C VAL A 113 -33.91 -0.66 22.13
N ARG A 114 -34.37 0.51 22.62
CA ARG A 114 -34.57 1.70 21.78
C ARG A 114 -33.26 2.11 21.08
N LEU A 115 -33.35 2.48 19.82
CA LEU A 115 -32.20 2.85 18.97
C LEU A 115 -31.36 3.99 19.55
N ASP A 116 -31.99 4.96 20.24
CA ASP A 116 -31.28 6.07 20.90
C ASP A 116 -30.34 5.59 22.01
N TYR A 117 -30.77 4.58 22.78
CA TYR A 117 -29.96 4.02 23.87
C TYR A 117 -28.80 3.23 23.30
N ILE A 118 -29.07 2.45 22.24
CA ILE A 118 -28.03 1.72 21.52
C ILE A 118 -26.96 2.68 20.98
N ASN A 119 -27.33 3.84 20.42
CA ASN A 119 -26.37 4.80 19.90
C ASN A 119 -25.50 5.45 21.00
N ILE A 120 -26.07 5.68 22.19
CA ILE A 120 -25.33 6.17 23.37
C ILE A 120 -24.38 5.09 23.88
N CYS A 121 -24.87 3.85 24.02
CA CYS A 121 -24.07 2.70 24.43
C CYS A 121 -22.97 2.36 23.45
N LEU A 122 -23.22 2.60 22.16
CA LEU A 122 -22.20 2.49 21.15
C LEU A 122 -21.09 3.52 21.43
N SER A 123 -21.41 4.75 21.86
CA SER A 123 -20.42 5.81 22.10
C SER A 123 -19.63 5.66 23.41
N TYR A 124 -20.24 5.13 24.48
CA TYR A 124 -19.63 5.02 25.81
C TYR A 124 -19.69 3.59 26.40
N PRO A 125 -19.28 2.54 25.66
CA PRO A 125 -19.21 1.20 26.22
C PRO A 125 -18.00 1.11 27.17
N PHE A 126 -18.17 0.39 28.27
CA PHE A 126 -17.09 0.11 29.21
C PHE A 126 -17.02 -1.38 29.55
N VAL A 127 -15.84 -1.81 29.96
CA VAL A 127 -15.62 -3.12 30.57
C VAL A 127 -15.13 -2.87 31.99
N GLU A 128 -15.73 -3.57 32.95
CA GLU A 128 -15.26 -3.59 34.33
C GLU A 128 -14.03 -4.51 34.38
N GLY A 129 -12.90 -3.99 34.86
CA GLY A 129 -11.69 -4.80 35.00
C GLY A 129 -11.93 -5.96 35.97
N ALA A 130 -11.65 -7.18 35.54
CA ALA A 130 -11.57 -8.34 36.42
C ALA A 130 -10.32 -8.22 37.30
N GLY A 131 -10.39 -7.40 38.35
CA GLY A 131 -9.39 -7.38 39.41
C GLY A 131 -9.65 -8.56 40.34
N GLU A 132 -8.79 -9.57 40.28
CA GLU A 132 -8.82 -10.76 41.15
C GLU A 132 -8.54 -10.41 42.63
N ASP A 133 -8.08 -9.19 42.92
CA ASP A 133 -7.68 -8.73 44.27
C ASP A 133 -8.60 -7.68 44.89
N ILE A 134 -9.77 -7.40 44.30
CA ILE A 134 -10.66 -6.34 44.79
C ILE A 134 -11.82 -6.98 45.55
N GLY A 135 -11.78 -6.87 46.88
CA GLY A 135 -12.78 -7.43 47.79
C GLY A 135 -14.22 -7.02 47.44
N GLU A 136 -15.18 -7.88 47.80
CA GLU A 136 -16.62 -7.66 47.65
C GLU A 136 -17.02 -6.23 48.08
N GLY A 137 -17.18 -5.32 47.11
CA GLY A 137 -17.65 -3.95 47.36
C GLY A 137 -16.87 -2.82 46.69
N GLU A 138 -15.69 -3.06 46.13
CA GLU A 138 -14.95 -2.04 45.38
C GLU A 138 -15.24 -2.16 43.87
N VAL A 139 -15.85 -1.12 43.30
CA VAL A 139 -16.19 -1.05 41.86
C VAL A 139 -14.89 -1.10 41.06
N GLY A 140 -14.65 -2.20 40.35
CA GLY A 140 -13.50 -2.37 39.48
C GLY A 140 -13.34 -1.19 38.52
N GLN A 141 -12.09 -0.82 38.22
CA GLN A 141 -11.79 0.33 37.37
C GLN A 141 -12.47 0.17 35.99
N ARG A 142 -13.41 1.07 35.67
CA ARG A 142 -14.13 1.07 34.39
C ARG A 142 -13.21 1.49 33.27
N ARG A 143 -13.06 0.64 32.26
CA ARG A 143 -12.29 0.91 31.05
C ARG A 143 -13.22 1.19 29.88
N TYR A 144 -13.23 2.44 29.41
CA TYR A 144 -14.03 2.85 28.27
C TYR A 144 -13.36 2.53 26.93
N LEU A 145 -14.13 2.03 25.96
CA LEU A 145 -13.64 1.62 24.64
C LEU A 145 -13.90 2.67 23.55
N PHE A 146 -13.34 3.87 23.70
CA PHE A 146 -13.60 4.97 22.75
C PHE A 146 -13.05 4.75 21.33
N PHE A 147 -12.04 3.90 21.18
CA PHE A 147 -11.33 3.72 19.91
C PHE A 147 -12.21 3.09 18.81
N TYR A 148 -13.26 2.35 19.17
CA TYR A 148 -14.07 1.61 18.20
C TYR A 148 -14.65 2.51 17.10
N ARG A 149 -15.06 3.74 17.43
CA ARG A 149 -15.69 4.67 16.49
C ARG A 149 -14.70 5.33 15.54
N TRP A 150 -13.43 5.38 15.91
CA TRP A 150 -12.41 6.15 15.19
C TRP A 150 -11.36 5.27 14.52
N VAL A 151 -11.33 3.98 14.84
CA VAL A 151 -10.28 3.07 14.38
C VAL A 151 -10.18 2.96 12.85
N HIS A 152 -11.30 3.02 12.13
CA HIS A 152 -11.28 3.00 10.67
C HIS A 152 -10.66 4.29 10.11
N TRP A 153 -10.98 5.46 10.67
CA TRP A 153 -10.31 6.72 10.31
C TRP A 153 -8.82 6.69 10.64
N ALA A 154 -8.44 6.04 11.75
CA ALA A 154 -7.05 5.83 12.11
C ALA A 154 -6.30 4.99 11.05
N LEU A 155 -6.90 3.91 10.54
CA LEU A 155 -6.33 3.12 9.43
C LEU A 155 -6.18 3.92 8.13
N LEU A 156 -7.17 4.77 7.81
CA LEU A 156 -7.11 5.63 6.62
C LEU A 156 -5.97 6.67 6.75
N LEU A 157 -5.81 7.25 7.93
CA LEU A 157 -4.72 8.19 8.23
C LEU A 157 -3.35 7.49 8.12
N LEU A 158 -3.22 6.27 8.66
CA LEU A 158 -2.02 5.45 8.52
C LEU A 158 -1.69 5.16 7.06
N ALA A 159 -2.70 4.84 6.23
CA ALA A 159 -2.50 4.63 4.80
C ALA A 159 -1.89 5.86 4.12
N ALA A 160 -2.27 7.07 4.53
CA ALA A 160 -1.67 8.31 4.04
C ALA A 160 -0.20 8.46 4.49
N PHE A 161 0.14 8.11 5.74
CA PHE A 161 1.53 8.11 6.22
C PHE A 161 2.43 7.15 5.44
N TYR A 162 1.93 5.95 5.10
CA TYR A 162 2.65 4.99 4.24
C TYR A 162 2.92 5.48 2.81
N TYR A 163 2.23 6.54 2.36
CA TYR A 163 2.50 7.17 1.07
C TYR A 163 3.65 8.19 1.11
N ILE A 164 4.06 8.68 2.29
CA ILE A 164 5.12 9.68 2.45
C ILE A 164 6.47 9.22 1.86
N PRO A 165 6.96 7.99 2.11
CA PRO A 165 8.22 7.52 1.55
C PRO A 165 8.25 7.56 0.01
N ARG A 166 7.11 7.34 -0.65
CA ARG A 166 6.97 7.45 -2.11
C ARG A 166 7.08 8.88 -2.61
N LYS A 167 6.49 9.84 -1.89
CA LYS A 167 6.60 11.26 -2.25
C LYS A 167 8.06 11.72 -2.11
N LEU A 168 8.73 11.28 -1.04
CA LEU A 168 10.14 11.61 -0.81
C LEU A 168 11.04 10.98 -1.88
N SER A 169 10.85 9.70 -2.21
CA SER A 169 11.67 9.02 -3.22
C SER A 169 11.58 9.69 -4.58
N LYS A 170 10.37 10.04 -5.04
CA LYS A 170 10.15 10.77 -6.30
C LYS A 170 10.89 12.10 -6.37
N THR A 171 10.93 12.83 -5.26
CA THR A 171 11.59 14.15 -5.18
C THR A 171 13.11 14.00 -5.12
N SER A 172 13.60 12.85 -4.65
CA SER A 172 15.02 12.55 -4.49
C SER A 172 15.71 12.03 -5.77
N GLU A 173 14.95 11.80 -6.85
CA GLU A 173 15.44 11.16 -8.08
C GLU A 173 16.41 12.05 -8.88
N ASN A 174 17.51 11.45 -9.36
CA ASN A 174 18.37 12.07 -10.37
C ASN A 174 17.87 11.68 -11.77
N SER A 175 17.40 12.67 -12.55
CA SER A 175 16.80 12.46 -13.87
C SER A 175 17.76 11.82 -14.88
N LYS A 176 19.08 12.06 -14.77
CA LYS A 176 20.09 11.46 -15.66
C LYS A 176 20.21 9.96 -15.43
N VAL A 177 20.35 9.55 -14.17
CA VAL A 177 20.47 8.14 -13.78
C VAL A 177 19.19 7.38 -14.08
N LYS A 178 18.02 8.02 -13.87
CA LYS A 178 16.73 7.43 -14.22
C LYS A 178 16.64 7.10 -15.71
N LYS A 179 16.97 8.06 -16.59
CA LYS A 179 16.96 7.84 -18.04
C LYS A 179 17.94 6.74 -18.45
N LEU A 180 19.10 6.65 -17.81
CA LEU A 180 20.06 5.58 -18.07
C LEU A 180 19.49 4.20 -17.71
N ILE A 181 18.90 4.06 -16.52
CA ILE A 181 18.29 2.79 -16.09
C ILE A 181 17.09 2.44 -16.99
N GLU A 182 16.32 3.43 -17.42
CA GLU A 182 15.18 3.25 -18.33
C GLU A 182 15.62 2.79 -19.73
N ASP A 183 16.63 3.45 -20.31
CA ASP A 183 17.23 3.04 -21.59
C ASP A 183 17.80 1.62 -21.48
N LEU A 184 18.42 1.28 -20.36
CA LEU A 184 18.96 -0.04 -20.12
C LEU A 184 17.86 -1.10 -19.97
N ALA A 185 16.83 -0.84 -19.17
CA ALA A 185 15.74 -1.79 -18.94
C ALA A 185 14.92 -2.09 -20.22
N VAL A 186 14.73 -1.09 -21.09
CA VAL A 186 14.02 -1.27 -22.37
C VAL A 186 14.83 -2.10 -23.36
N ASN A 187 16.16 -1.95 -23.36
CA ASN A 187 17.02 -2.57 -24.36
C ASN A 187 17.76 -3.83 -23.86
N ALA A 188 17.65 -4.19 -22.57
CA ALA A 188 18.32 -5.35 -21.97
C ALA A 188 17.92 -6.73 -22.54
N HIS A 189 16.90 -6.81 -23.41
CA HIS A 189 16.44 -8.07 -24.02
C HIS A 189 16.47 -8.03 -25.57
N ARG A 190 17.18 -7.06 -26.16
CA ARG A 190 17.34 -6.96 -27.61
C ARG A 190 18.61 -7.67 -28.09
N TYR A 191 18.79 -7.74 -29.40
CA TYR A 191 19.94 -8.38 -30.07
C TYR A 191 21.31 -8.06 -29.43
N ASP A 192 22.21 -9.04 -29.41
CA ASP A 192 23.57 -8.99 -28.83
C ASP A 192 24.42 -7.77 -29.23
N GLY A 193 24.24 -7.24 -30.44
CA GLY A 193 24.95 -6.05 -30.91
C GLY A 193 24.57 -4.78 -30.13
N LEU A 194 23.29 -4.66 -29.77
CA LEU A 194 22.76 -3.51 -29.04
C LEU A 194 23.19 -3.54 -27.57
N GLU A 195 23.29 -4.73 -26.97
CA GLU A 195 23.81 -4.91 -25.61
C GLU A 195 25.25 -4.40 -25.44
N ARG A 196 26.12 -4.63 -26.44
CA ARG A 196 27.50 -4.14 -26.41
C ARG A 196 27.56 -2.61 -26.46
N GLU A 197 26.74 -1.99 -27.30
CA GLU A 197 26.61 -0.53 -27.36
C GLU A 197 26.10 0.04 -26.02
N LEU A 198 25.15 -0.65 -25.37
CA LEU A 198 24.65 -0.27 -24.04
C LEU A 198 25.73 -0.34 -22.96
N VAL A 199 26.56 -1.40 -22.97
CA VAL A 199 27.71 -1.50 -22.07
C VAL A 199 28.67 -0.34 -22.30
N GLU A 200 28.96 -0.01 -23.56
CA GLU A 200 29.86 1.11 -23.91
C GLU A 200 29.29 2.46 -23.46
N ARG A 201 28.02 2.74 -23.75
CA ARG A 201 27.34 3.98 -23.33
C ARG A 201 27.29 4.10 -21.80
N THR A 202 27.02 3.00 -21.11
CA THR A 202 27.01 2.94 -19.64
C THR A 202 28.41 3.17 -19.07
N ALA A 203 29.44 2.55 -19.65
CA ALA A 203 30.82 2.72 -19.23
C ALA A 203 31.27 4.18 -19.36
N LYS A 204 30.98 4.81 -20.51
CA LYS A 204 31.26 6.22 -20.77
C LYS A 204 30.58 7.14 -19.77
N TYR A 205 29.29 6.89 -19.48
CA TYR A 205 28.54 7.68 -18.50
C TYR A 205 29.14 7.62 -17.09
N ILE A 206 29.49 6.41 -16.61
CA ILE A 206 30.06 6.22 -15.27
C ILE A 206 31.46 6.82 -15.19
N ALA A 207 32.29 6.63 -16.22
CA ALA A 207 33.62 7.22 -16.29
C ALA A 207 33.55 8.75 -16.24
N PHE A 208 32.63 9.38 -16.98
CA PHE A 208 32.45 10.83 -16.99
C PHE A 208 31.95 11.40 -15.66
N ASN A 209 31.05 10.69 -14.96
CA ASN A 209 30.42 11.16 -13.73
C ASN A 209 31.00 10.50 -12.46
N LEU A 210 32.22 9.94 -12.54
CA LEU A 210 32.83 9.22 -11.43
C LEU A 210 32.93 10.11 -10.19
N LYS A 211 32.71 9.54 -9.00
CA LYS A 211 32.80 10.23 -7.69
C LYS A 211 31.72 11.28 -7.41
N THR A 212 30.74 11.48 -8.30
CA THR A 212 29.65 12.47 -8.12
C THR A 212 28.37 11.87 -7.52
N HIS A 213 28.20 10.54 -7.54
CA HIS A 213 26.94 9.88 -7.17
C HIS A 213 26.72 9.69 -5.66
N ASN A 214 27.57 10.21 -4.78
CA ASN A 214 27.41 10.03 -3.32
C ASN A 214 26.07 10.57 -2.80
N GLY A 215 25.61 11.72 -3.31
CA GLY A 215 24.31 12.28 -2.94
C GLY A 215 23.14 11.38 -3.29
N LEU A 216 23.26 10.55 -4.33
CA LEU A 216 22.23 9.57 -4.70
C LEU A 216 22.10 8.47 -3.64
N TYR A 217 23.23 7.94 -3.16
CA TYR A 217 23.24 6.91 -2.14
C TYR A 217 22.67 7.42 -0.81
N TYR A 218 23.07 8.61 -0.34
CA TYR A 218 22.53 9.18 0.90
C TYR A 218 21.01 9.41 0.80
N LYS A 219 20.53 9.97 -0.32
CA LYS A 219 19.09 10.13 -0.56
C LYS A 219 18.34 8.82 -0.50
N TYR A 220 18.91 7.75 -1.07
CA TYR A 220 18.31 6.42 -1.04
C TYR A 220 18.25 5.84 0.38
N VAL A 221 19.33 5.95 1.15
CA VAL A 221 19.37 5.51 2.55
C VAL A 221 18.35 6.31 3.38
N THR A 222 18.27 7.62 3.22
CA THR A 222 17.28 8.47 3.90
C THR A 222 15.85 8.06 3.57
N CYS A 223 15.54 7.71 2.31
CA CYS A 223 14.19 7.23 1.96
C CYS A 223 13.82 5.93 2.68
N ASN A 224 14.75 4.98 2.78
CA ASN A 224 14.52 3.73 3.51
C ASN A 224 14.46 3.95 5.03
N LEU A 225 15.24 4.90 5.57
CA LEU A 225 15.17 5.29 6.97
C LEU A 225 13.80 5.90 7.31
N VAL A 226 13.29 6.80 6.47
CA VAL A 226 11.95 7.36 6.63
C VAL A 226 10.87 6.28 6.56
N ALA A 227 11.02 5.27 5.69
CA ALA A 227 10.10 4.14 5.66
C ALA A 227 10.08 3.36 6.99
N LEU A 228 11.24 3.05 7.57
CA LEU A 228 11.33 2.42 8.88
C LEU A 228 10.73 3.30 9.99
N MET A 229 10.94 4.61 9.95
CA MET A 229 10.32 5.53 10.91
C MET A 229 8.79 5.54 10.80
N VAL A 230 8.24 5.40 9.59
CA VAL A 230 6.79 5.27 9.38
C VAL A 230 6.25 3.96 9.97
N ASP A 231 6.99 2.84 9.83
CA ASP A 231 6.62 1.57 10.47
C ASP A 231 6.59 1.68 12.00
N ILE A 232 7.64 2.26 12.60
CA ILE A 232 7.73 2.46 14.06
C ILE A 232 6.63 3.41 14.53
N PHE A 233 6.41 4.51 13.82
CA PHE A 233 5.31 5.43 14.11
C PHE A 233 3.95 4.73 14.07
N THR A 234 3.73 3.87 13.07
CA THR A 234 2.48 3.12 12.93
C THR A 234 2.24 2.20 14.12
N PHE A 235 3.27 1.49 14.58
CA PHE A 235 3.18 0.67 15.79
C PHE A 235 2.80 1.48 17.02
N HIS A 236 3.49 2.58 17.28
CA HIS A 236 3.20 3.43 18.46
C HIS A 236 1.84 4.15 18.35
N PHE A 237 1.44 4.54 17.14
CA PHE A 237 0.15 5.17 16.93
C PHE A 237 -1.00 4.19 17.16
N LEU A 238 -0.91 2.97 16.66
CA LEU A 238 -1.91 1.93 16.94
C LEU A 238 -1.92 1.55 18.42
N ASP A 239 -0.74 1.50 19.06
CA ASP A 239 -0.64 1.27 20.49
C ASP A 239 -1.33 2.36 21.32
N PHE A 240 -1.13 3.63 20.96
CA PHE A 240 -1.85 4.75 21.56
C PHE A 240 -3.37 4.65 21.36
N VAL A 241 -3.82 4.32 20.14
CA VAL A 241 -5.26 4.15 19.83
C VAL A 241 -5.87 3.01 20.66
N PHE A 242 -5.14 1.91 20.86
CA PHE A 242 -5.59 0.74 21.64
C PHE A 242 -5.14 0.77 23.10
N GLN A 243 -4.87 1.97 23.66
CA GLN A 243 -4.61 2.16 25.09
C GLN A 243 -3.41 1.34 25.62
N GLY A 244 -2.35 1.19 24.83
CA GLY A 244 -1.08 0.55 25.23
C GLY A 244 -1.03 -0.97 25.09
N ARG A 245 -2.03 -1.59 24.45
CA ARG A 245 -2.12 -3.07 24.33
C ARG A 245 -1.63 -3.64 23.00
N PHE A 246 -1.47 -2.82 21.96
CA PHE A 246 -1.20 -3.31 20.60
C PHE A 246 0.22 -3.86 20.43
N LEU A 247 1.22 -3.24 21.05
CA LEU A 247 2.62 -3.68 20.91
C LEU A 247 2.82 -5.13 21.37
N ARG A 248 2.16 -5.51 22.46
CA ARG A 248 2.28 -6.84 23.06
C ARG A 248 1.30 -7.86 22.49
N TYR A 249 0.39 -7.43 21.62
CA TYR A 249 -0.74 -8.21 21.14
C TYR A 249 -0.35 -9.58 20.60
N GLY A 250 0.47 -9.67 19.56
CA GLY A 250 0.80 -10.97 18.97
C GLY A 250 1.61 -11.88 19.89
N PHE A 251 2.44 -11.33 20.79
CA PHE A 251 3.25 -12.12 21.71
C PHE A 251 2.45 -12.67 22.89
N GLN A 252 1.60 -11.84 23.51
CA GLN A 252 0.75 -12.23 24.64
C GLN A 252 -0.49 -13.00 24.20
N ALA A 253 -0.91 -12.85 22.94
CA ALA A 253 -1.93 -13.69 22.36
C ALA A 253 -1.44 -15.13 22.12
N PHE A 254 -0.14 -15.41 21.99
CA PHE A 254 0.38 -16.78 21.82
C PHE A 254 0.38 -17.52 23.17
N PRO A 255 -0.11 -18.78 23.30
CA PRO A 255 -0.45 -19.78 22.28
C PRO A 255 -1.93 -19.78 21.80
N PHE A 256 -2.60 -18.63 21.85
CA PHE A 256 -4.00 -18.44 21.47
C PHE A 256 -4.98 -19.25 22.31
N ASN A 257 -4.66 -19.45 23.59
CA ASN A 257 -5.58 -20.08 24.54
C ASN A 257 -6.74 -19.13 24.83
N ARG A 258 -7.97 -19.61 24.67
CA ARG A 258 -9.19 -18.82 24.88
C ARG A 258 -9.87 -19.24 26.17
N ASP A 259 -10.25 -18.26 26.97
CA ASP A 259 -11.08 -18.49 28.14
C ASP A 259 -12.55 -18.19 27.79
N PRO A 260 -13.38 -19.20 27.57
CA PRO A 260 -14.78 -19.00 27.21
C PRO A 260 -15.65 -18.52 28.37
N GLN A 261 -15.17 -18.58 29.62
CA GLN A 261 -15.98 -18.26 30.81
C GLN A 261 -15.81 -16.81 31.25
N HIS A 262 -14.57 -16.35 31.40
CA HIS A 262 -14.30 -15.00 31.93
C HIS A 262 -13.69 -14.05 30.90
N PHE A 263 -13.41 -14.52 29.68
CA PHE A 263 -12.81 -13.70 28.61
C PHE A 263 -11.53 -12.98 29.05
N THR A 264 -10.75 -13.66 29.90
CA THR A 264 -9.51 -13.15 30.50
C THR A 264 -8.30 -13.28 29.58
N ASP A 265 -8.46 -13.86 28.39
CA ASP A 265 -7.39 -13.95 27.40
C ASP A 265 -7.02 -12.56 26.86
N TYR A 266 -5.74 -12.36 26.54
CA TYR A 266 -5.24 -11.06 26.10
C TYR A 266 -5.94 -10.55 24.82
N MET A 267 -6.49 -11.45 23.99
CA MET A 267 -7.23 -11.06 22.79
C MET A 267 -8.58 -10.46 23.16
N SER A 268 -9.36 -11.13 24.02
CA SER A 268 -10.60 -10.58 24.56
C SER A 268 -10.39 -9.40 25.51
N GLU A 269 -9.25 -9.31 26.20
CA GLU A 269 -8.92 -8.13 26.99
C GLU A 269 -8.69 -6.91 26.09
N MET A 270 -8.01 -7.06 24.95
CA MET A 270 -7.78 -5.98 23.98
C MET A 270 -9.04 -5.62 23.18
N PHE A 271 -9.78 -6.63 22.71
CA PHE A 271 -10.99 -6.50 21.91
C PHE A 271 -12.14 -7.30 22.56
N PRO A 272 -12.79 -6.75 23.60
CA PRO A 272 -13.82 -7.47 24.33
C PRO A 272 -15.08 -7.64 23.47
N PRO A 273 -15.57 -8.87 23.31
CA PRO A 273 -16.81 -9.13 22.56
C PRO A 273 -18.06 -8.68 23.32
N PHE A 274 -17.97 -8.57 24.65
CA PHE A 274 -19.04 -8.10 25.52
C PHE A 274 -18.61 -6.84 26.26
N ALA A 275 -19.49 -5.86 26.34
CA ALA A 275 -19.28 -4.62 27.06
C ALA A 275 -20.56 -4.16 27.75
N ASP A 276 -20.41 -3.46 28.86
CA ASP A 276 -21.51 -2.87 29.60
C ASP A 276 -21.70 -1.40 29.21
N CYS A 277 -22.93 -0.95 29.38
CA CYS A 277 -23.34 0.43 29.18
C CYS A 277 -24.27 0.85 30.32
N GLU A 278 -24.07 2.05 30.84
CA GLU A 278 -24.87 2.60 31.94
C GLU A 278 -25.38 3.99 31.57
N LEU A 279 -26.70 4.10 31.38
CA LEU A 279 -27.34 5.39 31.17
C LEU A 279 -27.62 6.03 32.52
N HIS A 280 -26.86 7.07 32.83
CA HIS A 280 -27.00 7.84 34.07
C HIS A 280 -28.20 8.78 34.02
N ASN A 281 -28.66 9.22 35.18
CA ASN A 281 -29.80 10.14 35.33
C ASN A 281 -29.60 11.50 34.63
N GLU A 282 -28.35 11.88 34.33
CA GLU A 282 -28.01 13.06 33.54
C GLU A 282 -28.53 12.95 32.10
N VAL A 283 -28.60 11.73 31.58
CA VAL A 283 -29.22 11.42 30.31
C VAL A 283 -30.73 11.36 30.53
N GLN A 284 -31.41 12.49 30.33
CA GLN A 284 -32.87 12.65 30.56
C GLN A 284 -33.77 11.68 29.78
N LEU A 285 -33.19 10.86 28.89
CA LEU A 285 -33.88 9.87 28.08
C LEU A 285 -34.49 8.73 28.90
N THR A 286 -33.90 8.37 30.05
CA THR A 286 -34.38 7.29 30.94
C THR A 286 -35.31 7.77 32.05
N ASN A 287 -35.89 8.97 31.94
CA ASN A 287 -36.80 9.53 32.94
C ASN A 287 -36.17 9.52 34.36
N LYS A 288 -34.90 9.93 34.47
CA LYS A 288 -34.07 9.94 35.69
C LYS A 288 -33.91 8.56 36.36
N ARG A 289 -33.96 7.48 35.58
CA ARG A 289 -33.59 6.13 36.03
C ARG A 289 -32.21 5.76 35.50
N ILE A 290 -31.46 5.03 36.32
CA ILE A 290 -30.20 4.41 35.91
C ILE A 290 -30.54 3.08 35.26
N GLU A 291 -30.20 2.93 33.99
CA GLU A 291 -30.42 1.70 33.23
C GLU A 291 -29.05 1.11 32.85
N ARG A 292 -28.77 -0.11 33.32
CA ARG A 292 -27.58 -0.89 32.94
C ARG A 292 -27.95 -1.88 31.84
N LEU A 293 -27.23 -1.82 30.73
CA LEU A 293 -27.44 -2.62 29.53
C LEU A 293 -26.18 -3.45 29.27
N GLY A 294 -26.36 -4.76 29.06
CA GLY A 294 -25.30 -5.63 28.58
C GLY A 294 -25.33 -5.66 27.05
N CYS A 295 -24.20 -5.35 26.41
CA CYS A 295 -24.10 -5.23 24.96
C CYS A 295 -23.08 -6.22 24.39
N HIS A 296 -23.50 -6.97 23.38
CA HIS A 296 -22.60 -7.76 22.54
C HIS A 296 -22.14 -6.91 21.35
N LEU A 297 -20.82 -6.78 21.23
CA LEU A 297 -20.11 -5.91 20.29
C LEU A 297 -19.49 -6.76 19.18
N THR A 298 -20.32 -7.18 18.23
CA THR A 298 -19.94 -8.07 17.10
C THR A 298 -18.74 -7.55 16.30
N VAL A 299 -18.61 -6.22 16.16
CA VAL A 299 -17.49 -5.60 15.44
C VAL A 299 -16.13 -5.82 16.12
N MET A 300 -16.10 -6.05 17.43
CA MET A 300 -14.84 -6.35 18.14
C MET A 300 -14.27 -7.71 17.74
N GLU A 301 -15.11 -8.69 17.46
CA GLU A 301 -14.67 -9.98 16.94
C GLU A 301 -13.98 -9.83 15.57
N LEU A 302 -14.50 -8.95 14.71
CA LEU A 302 -13.86 -8.61 13.44
C LEU A 302 -12.53 -7.86 13.65
N TYR A 303 -12.48 -6.91 14.58
CA TYR A 303 -11.27 -6.15 14.89
C TYR A 303 -10.15 -7.06 15.36
N GLU A 304 -10.47 -7.98 16.26
CA GLU A 304 -9.52 -8.95 16.78
C GLU A 304 -8.76 -9.68 15.66
N LYS A 305 -9.46 -10.11 14.60
CA LYS A 305 -8.84 -10.80 13.45
C LYS A 305 -8.08 -9.84 12.53
N ILE A 306 -8.68 -8.70 12.17
CA ILE A 306 -8.05 -7.72 11.27
C ILE A 306 -6.75 -7.19 11.88
N PHE A 307 -6.77 -6.82 13.17
CA PHE A 307 -5.60 -6.28 13.84
C PHE A 307 -4.54 -7.33 14.15
N LEU A 308 -4.89 -8.62 14.24
CA LEU A 308 -3.91 -9.70 14.32
C LEU A 308 -3.14 -9.85 13.00
N VAL A 309 -3.85 -9.88 11.88
CA VAL A 309 -3.22 -9.93 10.54
C VAL A 309 -2.39 -8.68 10.31
N LEU A 310 -2.90 -7.50 10.68
CA LEU A 310 -2.15 -6.25 10.56
C LEU A 310 -0.90 -6.24 11.44
N TRP A 311 -0.97 -6.72 12.68
CA TRP A 311 0.18 -6.79 13.57
C TRP A 311 1.28 -7.69 13.00
N LEU A 312 0.94 -8.88 12.49
CA LEU A 312 1.88 -9.78 11.81
C LEU A 312 2.48 -9.12 10.56
N TRP A 313 1.67 -8.42 9.79
CA TRP A 313 2.13 -7.66 8.62
C TRP A 313 3.13 -6.57 9.01
N LEU A 314 2.86 -5.78 10.05
CA LEU A 314 3.74 -4.71 10.51
C LEU A 314 5.07 -5.25 11.05
N ILE A 315 5.07 -6.37 11.77
CA ILE A 315 6.31 -7.05 12.22
C ILE A 315 7.13 -7.50 11.00
N MET A 316 6.49 -8.14 10.01
CA MET A 316 7.16 -8.57 8.78
C MET A 316 7.76 -7.38 8.02
N MET A 317 7.01 -6.28 7.88
CA MET A 317 7.48 -5.06 7.21
C MET A 317 8.70 -4.45 7.94
N THR A 318 8.61 -4.30 9.25
CA THR A 318 9.67 -3.72 10.10
C THR A 318 10.94 -4.58 10.08
N THR A 319 10.80 -5.90 10.09
CA THR A 319 11.96 -6.82 10.05
C THR A 319 12.65 -6.79 8.68
N ILE A 320 11.89 -6.78 7.59
CA ILE A 320 12.43 -6.67 6.22
C ILE A 320 13.13 -5.32 6.01
N THR A 321 12.52 -4.21 6.46
CA THR A 321 13.13 -2.87 6.34
C THR A 321 14.39 -2.74 7.18
N ALA A 322 14.37 -3.17 8.43
CA ALA A 322 15.52 -3.15 9.30
C ALA A 322 16.66 -4.01 8.73
N GLY A 323 16.37 -5.22 8.28
CA GLY A 323 17.34 -6.09 7.61
C GLY A 323 17.94 -5.47 6.35
N TYR A 324 17.11 -4.77 5.55
CA TYR A 324 17.58 -4.07 4.36
C TYR A 324 18.44 -2.85 4.70
N LEU A 325 18.10 -2.07 5.73
CA LEU A 325 18.92 -0.96 6.21
C LEU A 325 20.26 -1.43 6.76
N ILE A 326 20.29 -2.56 7.48
CA ILE A 326 21.55 -3.20 7.92
C ILE A 326 22.38 -3.59 6.69
N PHE A 327 21.77 -4.18 5.67
CA PHE A 327 22.44 -4.48 4.40
C PHE A 327 23.02 -3.22 3.73
N LEU A 328 22.27 -2.11 3.71
CA LEU A 328 22.76 -0.84 3.17
C LEU A 328 23.90 -0.28 4.02
N ALA A 329 23.82 -0.37 5.35
CA ALA A 329 24.86 0.07 6.28
C ALA A 329 26.14 -0.78 6.13
N LEU A 330 26.01 -2.09 5.89
CA LEU A 330 27.15 -2.97 5.62
C LEU A 330 27.96 -2.50 4.40
N MET A 331 27.34 -1.90 3.38
CA MET A 331 28.07 -1.33 2.23
C MET A 331 29.05 -0.23 2.63
N TRP A 332 28.97 0.34 3.84
CA TRP A 332 30.00 1.24 4.33
C TRP A 332 31.37 0.55 4.49
N PHE A 333 31.40 -0.76 4.77
CA PHE A 333 32.64 -1.52 4.96
C PHE A 333 33.21 -2.04 3.62
N PRO A 334 34.55 -2.12 3.46
CA PRO A 334 35.19 -2.51 2.19
C PRO A 334 34.97 -3.98 1.80
N ARG A 335 34.88 -4.90 2.78
CA ARG A 335 34.69 -6.35 2.52
C ARG A 335 33.33 -6.69 1.88
N PRO A 336 32.18 -6.24 2.42
CA PRO A 336 30.88 -6.50 1.79
C PRO A 336 30.72 -5.80 0.44
N ARG A 337 31.38 -4.65 0.18
CA ARG A 337 31.40 -4.03 -1.17
C ARG A 337 31.91 -5.00 -2.24
N LEU A 338 33.00 -5.71 -1.94
CA LEU A 338 33.59 -6.70 -2.85
C LEU A 338 32.66 -7.89 -3.10
N LEU A 339 31.92 -8.34 -2.07
CA LEU A 339 30.98 -9.44 -2.19
C LEU A 339 29.76 -9.05 -3.04
N MET A 340 29.25 -7.82 -2.90
CA MET A 340 28.10 -7.34 -3.68
C MET A 340 28.39 -7.25 -5.17
N LEU A 341 29.56 -6.71 -5.50
CA LEU A 341 30.07 -6.58 -6.86
C LEU A 341 30.56 -7.90 -7.45
N ARG A 342 30.58 -8.99 -6.67
CA ARG A 342 30.97 -10.32 -7.16
C ARG A 342 29.99 -10.77 -8.24
N VAL A 343 30.56 -11.27 -9.33
CA VAL A 343 29.85 -11.81 -10.49
C VAL A 343 30.42 -13.19 -10.77
N ALA A 344 29.58 -14.12 -11.23
CA ALA A 344 30.05 -15.42 -11.67
C ALA A 344 31.06 -15.25 -12.81
N LYS A 345 32.17 -16.01 -12.79
CA LYS A 345 33.23 -15.90 -13.79
C LYS A 345 32.68 -16.29 -15.17
N PRO A 346 32.60 -15.36 -16.15
CA PRO A 346 32.31 -15.76 -17.52
C PRO A 346 33.55 -16.47 -18.10
N VAL A 347 33.31 -17.38 -19.04
CA VAL A 347 34.36 -18.17 -19.74
C VAL A 347 35.40 -17.27 -20.42
N SER A 348 35.05 -16.02 -20.73
CA SER A 348 35.89 -15.03 -21.41
C SER A 348 36.85 -14.22 -20.50
N ALA A 349 36.91 -14.48 -19.18
CA ALA A 349 37.70 -13.69 -18.25
C ALA A 349 39.22 -14.04 -18.28
N LYS A 350 40.04 -13.10 -18.78
CA LYS A 350 41.53 -13.20 -18.80
C LYS A 350 42.19 -13.01 -17.43
N ASP A 351 41.63 -12.17 -16.55
CA ASP A 351 42.20 -11.83 -15.23
C ASP A 351 41.45 -12.41 -14.04
N THR A 352 42.10 -12.40 -12.87
CA THR A 352 41.45 -12.74 -11.59
C THR A 352 40.42 -11.68 -11.25
N ILE A 353 39.12 -12.02 -11.37
CA ILE A 353 37.95 -11.15 -11.09
C ILE A 353 38.06 -10.37 -9.77
N ARG A 354 38.68 -10.97 -8.76
CA ARG A 354 38.86 -10.33 -7.46
C ARG A 354 39.76 -9.08 -7.56
N ASN A 355 40.79 -9.11 -8.40
CA ASN A 355 41.75 -8.02 -8.55
C ASN A 355 41.16 -6.86 -9.36
N THR A 356 40.40 -7.14 -10.41
CA THR A 356 39.69 -6.11 -11.20
C THR A 356 38.64 -5.40 -10.34
N ILE A 357 37.85 -6.13 -9.57
CA ILE A 357 36.86 -5.52 -8.64
C ILE A 357 37.59 -4.71 -7.54
N CYS A 358 38.71 -5.19 -7.01
CA CYS A 358 39.48 -4.47 -5.99
C CYS A 358 39.98 -3.12 -6.52
N SER A 359 40.52 -3.10 -7.76
CA SER A 359 40.96 -1.87 -8.43
C SER A 359 39.82 -0.85 -8.59
N ILE A 360 38.63 -1.31 -9.04
CA ILE A 360 37.46 -0.45 -9.20
C ILE A 360 36.97 0.10 -7.85
N VAL A 361 36.84 -0.76 -6.82
CA VAL A 361 36.39 -0.34 -5.49
C VAL A 361 37.34 0.66 -4.85
N SER A 362 38.65 0.59 -5.15
CA SER A 362 39.62 1.56 -4.68
C SER A 362 39.50 2.93 -5.35
N THR A 363 38.99 2.97 -6.59
CA THR A 363 38.87 4.20 -7.39
C THR A 363 37.48 4.86 -7.24
N CYS A 364 36.44 4.06 -7.01
CA CYS A 364 35.05 4.48 -6.89
C CYS A 364 34.66 4.93 -5.47
N LYS A 365 33.77 5.92 -5.37
CA LYS A 365 33.13 6.27 -4.09
C LYS A 365 31.90 5.39 -3.83
N ILE A 366 31.33 5.47 -2.62
CA ILE A 366 30.18 4.67 -2.19
C ILE A 366 28.97 4.80 -3.13
N GLY A 367 28.71 6.01 -3.65
CA GLY A 367 27.60 6.25 -4.57
C GLY A 367 27.76 5.55 -5.92
N ASP A 368 28.98 5.48 -6.44
CA ASP A 368 29.27 4.81 -7.71
C ASP A 368 29.13 3.29 -7.56
N VAL A 369 29.60 2.74 -6.43
CA VAL A 369 29.44 1.32 -6.09
C VAL A 369 27.96 0.94 -5.97
N TYR A 370 27.15 1.81 -5.34
CA TYR A 370 25.70 1.61 -5.25
C TYR A 370 25.03 1.64 -6.64
N LEU A 371 25.44 2.58 -7.50
CA LEU A 371 24.93 2.66 -8.88
C LEU A 371 25.26 1.38 -9.67
N LEU A 372 26.50 0.89 -9.58
CA LEU A 372 26.91 -0.37 -10.19
C LEU A 372 26.09 -1.56 -9.66
N TYR A 373 25.85 -1.62 -8.35
CA TYR A 373 25.00 -2.63 -7.74
C TYR A 373 23.57 -2.60 -8.31
N ARG A 374 22.99 -1.42 -8.55
CA ARG A 374 21.66 -1.29 -9.17
C ARG A 374 21.67 -1.71 -10.64
N LEU A 375 22.70 -1.31 -11.40
CA LEU A 375 22.85 -1.67 -12.80
C LEU A 375 23.02 -3.18 -13.01
N LYS A 376 23.63 -3.89 -12.05
CA LYS A 376 23.80 -5.35 -12.08
C LYS A 376 22.50 -6.10 -12.33
N GLN A 377 21.35 -5.60 -11.86
CA GLN A 377 20.04 -6.24 -12.05
C GLN A 377 19.54 -6.17 -13.49
N HIS A 378 20.08 -5.26 -14.30
CA HIS A 378 19.65 -5.02 -15.68
C HIS A 378 20.62 -5.58 -16.72
N PHE A 379 21.77 -6.12 -16.32
CA PHE A 379 22.76 -6.72 -17.21
C PHE A 379 22.88 -8.23 -17.00
N SER A 380 23.16 -8.96 -18.08
CA SER A 380 23.61 -10.35 -18.00
C SER A 380 24.99 -10.45 -17.34
N HIS A 381 25.31 -11.59 -16.73
CA HIS A 381 26.58 -11.77 -16.00
C HIS A 381 27.82 -11.50 -16.85
N ALA A 382 27.80 -11.88 -18.14
CA ALA A 382 28.91 -11.64 -19.05
C ALA A 382 29.10 -10.15 -19.38
N ARG A 383 28.01 -9.43 -19.67
CA ARG A 383 28.04 -7.99 -20.02
C ARG A 383 28.40 -7.12 -18.83
N TYR A 384 27.90 -7.45 -17.65
CA TYR A 384 28.27 -6.74 -16.44
C TYR A 384 29.76 -6.94 -16.09
N TYR A 385 30.32 -8.12 -16.35
CA TYR A 385 31.77 -8.32 -16.24
C TYR A 385 32.54 -7.47 -17.26
N GLU A 386 32.09 -7.43 -18.51
CA GLU A 386 32.68 -6.59 -19.57
C GLU A 386 32.69 -5.09 -19.17
N LEU A 387 31.58 -4.61 -18.60
CA LEU A 387 31.47 -3.26 -18.02
C LEU A 387 32.54 -3.03 -16.94
N LEU A 388 32.62 -3.92 -15.95
CA LEU A 388 33.62 -3.82 -14.88
C LEU A 388 35.05 -3.81 -15.42
N THR A 389 35.38 -4.67 -16.38
CA THR A 389 36.72 -4.70 -16.97
C THR A 389 37.09 -3.39 -17.66
N ARG A 390 36.15 -2.77 -18.38
CA ARG A 390 36.39 -1.45 -19.00
C ARG A 390 36.58 -0.34 -17.96
N LEU A 391 35.83 -0.39 -16.86
CA LEU A 391 36.00 0.57 -15.76
C LEU A 391 37.28 0.34 -14.95
N SER A 392 37.85 -0.86 -14.97
CA SER A 392 39.12 -1.15 -14.29
C SER A 392 40.36 -0.68 -15.07
N ASP A 393 40.21 -0.43 -16.38
CA ASP A 393 41.29 0.00 -17.24
C ASP A 393 41.64 1.48 -16.96
N PRO A 394 42.84 1.78 -16.43
CA PRO A 394 43.24 3.15 -16.12
C PRO A 394 43.38 4.02 -17.37
N ASP A 395 43.72 3.44 -18.52
CA ASP A 395 43.92 4.18 -19.77
C ASP A 395 42.58 4.61 -20.36
N PHE A 396 41.55 3.76 -20.24
CA PHE A 396 40.17 4.14 -20.58
C PHE A 396 39.67 5.31 -19.72
N LEU A 397 39.88 5.26 -18.40
CA LEU A 397 39.48 6.34 -17.50
C LEU A 397 40.22 7.65 -17.81
N ARG A 398 41.54 7.59 -18.06
CA ARG A 398 42.36 8.75 -18.45
C ARG A 398 41.89 9.35 -19.77
N THR A 399 41.68 8.54 -20.79
CA THR A 399 41.18 9.01 -22.10
C THR A 399 39.86 9.75 -21.97
N MET A 400 38.96 9.24 -21.13
CA MET A 400 37.68 9.90 -20.85
C MET A 400 37.87 11.21 -20.07
N LEU A 401 38.77 11.27 -19.09
CA LEU A 401 39.10 12.51 -18.36
C LEU A 401 39.75 13.56 -19.27
N ASP A 402 40.67 13.16 -20.16
CA ASP A 402 41.37 14.05 -21.08
C ASP A 402 40.42 14.63 -22.14
N SER A 403 39.44 13.85 -22.61
CA SER A 403 38.38 14.37 -23.49
C SER A 403 37.60 15.53 -22.87
N VAL A 404 37.41 15.51 -21.54
CA VAL A 404 36.77 16.60 -20.79
C VAL A 404 37.67 17.83 -20.68
N ALA A 405 38.97 17.63 -20.47
CA ALA A 405 39.94 18.71 -20.41
C ALA A 405 40.08 19.45 -21.75
N ILE A 406 40.06 18.70 -22.87
CA ILE A 406 40.13 19.25 -24.23
C ILE A 406 38.87 20.06 -24.56
N ASP A 407 37.68 19.57 -24.21
CA ASP A 407 36.42 20.32 -24.41
C ASP A 407 36.38 21.63 -23.62
N HIS A 408 36.91 21.63 -22.39
CA HIS A 408 37.04 22.86 -21.60
C HIS A 408 38.07 23.85 -22.16
N HIS A 409 39.18 23.38 -22.73
CA HIS A 409 40.18 24.23 -23.38
C HIS A 409 39.73 24.80 -24.72
N HIS A 410 38.94 24.05 -25.50
CA HIS A 410 38.35 24.58 -26.73
C HIS A 410 37.20 25.58 -26.48
N GLY A 411 36.55 25.51 -25.32
CA GLY A 411 35.53 26.49 -24.91
C GLY A 411 36.07 27.88 -24.57
N HIS A 412 37.37 28.04 -24.34
CA HIS A 412 37.97 29.33 -23.97
C HIS A 412 38.64 30.08 -25.14
N ASN A 413 38.82 29.43 -26.31
CA ASN A 413 39.62 29.98 -27.42
C ASN A 413 38.96 29.91 -28.81
N LYS A 414 37.66 29.60 -28.90
CA LYS A 414 36.89 29.74 -30.13
C LYS A 414 35.57 30.44 -29.83
N GLY A 415 35.28 31.49 -30.59
CA GLY A 415 34.00 32.20 -30.53
C GLY A 415 32.83 31.24 -30.65
N ALA A 416 31.85 31.43 -29.76
CA ALA A 416 30.46 30.96 -29.80
C ALA A 416 30.19 29.61 -30.50
N ALA A 417 30.07 28.55 -29.69
CA ALA A 417 29.14 27.46 -29.94
C ALA A 417 28.03 27.51 -28.87
N PRO A 418 26.75 27.32 -29.23
CA PRO A 418 25.64 27.62 -28.33
C PRO A 418 25.58 26.64 -27.17
N ASP A 419 25.52 27.21 -25.97
CA ASP A 419 25.31 26.53 -24.70
C ASP A 419 24.02 25.69 -24.74
N LEU A 420 24.15 24.37 -24.65
CA LEU A 420 23.02 23.42 -24.56
C LEU A 420 22.21 23.58 -23.25
N ARG A 421 22.57 24.50 -22.36
CA ARG A 421 21.74 24.95 -21.24
C ARG A 421 20.65 25.97 -21.60
N GLN A 422 20.64 26.53 -22.81
CA GLN A 422 19.56 27.43 -23.25
C GLN A 422 18.90 26.98 -24.56
N ARG A 423 18.20 25.85 -24.52
CA ARG A 423 17.10 25.64 -25.48
C ARG A 423 15.82 26.23 -24.90
N LYS A 424 15.57 27.52 -25.16
CA LYS A 424 14.20 28.05 -25.13
C LYS A 424 13.36 27.21 -26.11
N PRO A 425 12.11 26.82 -25.78
CA PRO A 425 11.25 26.13 -26.73
C PRO A 425 10.96 27.10 -27.87
N ASN A 426 11.48 26.83 -29.07
CA ASN A 426 11.18 27.65 -30.24
C ASN A 426 9.76 27.31 -30.75
N PRO A 427 9.00 28.31 -31.23
CA PRO A 427 7.57 28.20 -31.48
C PRO A 427 7.29 27.37 -32.73
N LYS A 428 6.22 26.58 -32.68
CA LYS A 428 5.64 25.90 -33.83
C LYS A 428 5.03 26.96 -34.77
N SER A 429 5.28 26.85 -36.07
CA SER A 429 4.49 27.47 -37.13
C SER A 429 3.78 26.37 -37.96
N PRO A 430 2.70 26.69 -38.69
CA PRO A 430 1.41 26.06 -38.47
C PRO A 430 1.13 24.89 -39.42
N GLY A 431 0.40 23.89 -38.89
CA GLY A 431 -0.13 22.78 -39.66
C GLY A 431 -1.28 22.11 -38.91
N LYS A 432 -2.47 22.70 -39.06
CA LYS A 432 -3.82 22.15 -38.85
C LYS A 432 -3.96 20.93 -37.93
N PHE A 433 -4.41 21.17 -36.70
CA PHE A 433 -5.50 20.37 -36.13
C PHE A 433 -6.28 21.24 -35.15
N GLN A 434 -7.59 21.19 -35.31
CA GLN A 434 -8.58 22.12 -34.81
C GLN A 434 -9.07 21.64 -33.46
N ASP A 435 -9.02 22.49 -32.43
CA ASP A 435 -9.90 22.37 -31.27
C ASP A 435 -10.21 23.75 -30.72
N VAL A 436 -11.49 24.07 -30.81
CA VAL A 436 -12.16 25.29 -30.38
C VAL A 436 -12.79 24.98 -29.03
N LEU A 437 -12.33 25.61 -27.94
CA LEU A 437 -13.17 26.27 -26.92
C LEU A 437 -12.35 26.68 -25.68
N PHE A 438 -12.77 27.81 -25.09
CA PHE A 438 -12.36 28.44 -23.83
C PHE A 438 -11.13 29.35 -23.87
N GLY A 439 -11.36 30.55 -24.41
CA GLY A 439 -10.58 31.74 -24.08
C GLY A 439 -11.16 32.44 -22.85
N THR A 440 -10.28 32.86 -21.94
CA THR A 440 -10.50 33.99 -21.03
C THR A 440 -9.30 34.92 -21.20
N PRO A 441 -9.47 36.19 -21.63
CA PRO A 441 -8.40 37.17 -21.56
C PRO A 441 -8.55 38.08 -20.33
N GLY A 442 -7.40 38.47 -19.81
CA GLY A 442 -7.22 39.29 -18.62
C GLY A 442 -7.26 40.80 -18.87
N GLU A 443 -6.89 41.46 -17.78
CA GLU A 443 -6.91 42.88 -17.42
C GLU A 443 -6.26 43.85 -18.44
N GLY A 444 -6.82 45.07 -18.50
CA GLY A 444 -6.05 46.24 -18.95
C GLY A 444 -6.83 47.45 -19.50
N GLY A 445 -7.50 48.22 -18.64
CA GLY A 445 -7.41 49.69 -18.65
C GLY A 445 -8.43 50.55 -19.45
N TYR A 446 -8.92 51.57 -18.71
CA TYR A 446 -9.57 52.85 -19.11
C TYR A 446 -11.12 52.97 -19.12
N LEU A 447 -11.56 53.78 -18.15
CA LEU A 447 -12.87 54.41 -17.79
C LEU A 447 -13.56 55.21 -18.92
N PRO A 448 -14.75 55.85 -18.73
CA PRO A 448 -15.85 55.70 -17.74
C PRO A 448 -17.28 55.67 -18.40
N ASN A 449 -18.33 55.61 -17.56
CA ASN A 449 -19.75 55.89 -17.85
C ASN A 449 -20.47 54.81 -18.71
N SER A 450 -21.66 54.31 -18.42
CA SER A 450 -22.82 54.87 -17.71
C SER A 450 -23.87 53.76 -17.50
N SER A 451 -24.57 53.80 -16.36
CA SER A 451 -26.03 53.62 -16.19
C SER A 451 -26.78 52.35 -16.65
N ILE A 452 -27.71 51.90 -15.77
CA ILE A 452 -29.05 51.33 -16.09
C ILE A 452 -29.05 49.84 -16.52
N LEU A 453 -29.91 48.91 -16.09
CA LEU A 453 -31.00 48.72 -15.10
C LEU A 453 -31.42 47.23 -15.32
N VAL A 454 -31.98 46.57 -14.29
CA VAL A 454 -33.01 45.49 -14.41
C VAL A 454 -32.49 44.14 -14.96
N GLU A 455 -32.66 42.98 -14.32
CA GLU A 455 -33.63 42.46 -13.35
C GLU A 455 -32.98 41.31 -12.57
#